data_AF-A0A9Q0E1B7-F1
#
_entry.id   AF-A0A9Q0E1B7-F1
#
_cell.length_a   1.000
_cell.length_b   1.000
_cell.length_c   1.000
_cell.angle_alpha   90.00
_cell.angle_beta   90.00
_cell.angle_gamma   90.00
#
_symmetry.space_group_name_H-M   'P 1'
#
loop_
_entity.id
_entity.type
_entity.pdbx_description
1 polymer ?
#
loop_
_entity_poly.entity_id
_entity_poly.type
_entity_poly.pdbx_seq_one_letter_code
_entity_poly.pdbx_strand_id
1 'polypeptide(L)' 'MAIWLTRRNRVQGVGSVALLPVLRGLLKARLRVEYTYYHLMDNIQAFSHMWAVGGCLCSVGGDGELRLHI' A
#
# COMPACT_ATOMS: atom_id res chain seq x y z
N MET A 1 -0.98 -9.65 -5.24
CA MET A 1 -1.22 -9.07 -6.58
C MET A 1 0.07 -8.63 -7.29
N ALA A 2 0.95 -7.87 -6.63
CA ALA A 2 2.27 -7.42 -7.10
C ALA A 2 3.09 -8.43 -7.93
N ILE A 3 3.39 -9.57 -7.32
CA ILE A 3 4.22 -10.63 -7.87
C ILE A 3 3.53 -11.32 -9.06
N TRP A 4 2.19 -11.36 -9.05
CA TRP A 4 1.41 -11.97 -10.12
C TRP A 4 1.43 -11.11 -11.39
N LEU A 5 1.32 -9.78 -11.24
CA LEU A 5 1.40 -8.85 -12.36
C LEU A 5 2.78 -8.87 -13.03
N THR A 6 3.87 -8.82 -12.26
CA THR A 6 5.23 -8.89 -12.84
C THR A 6 5.51 -10.22 -13.52
N ARG A 7 5.04 -11.35 -12.96
CA ARG A 7 5.14 -12.68 -13.60
C ARG A 7 4.31 -12.77 -14.88
N ARG A 8 3.07 -12.26 -14.89
CA ARG A 8 2.21 -12.23 -16.08
C ARG A 8 2.82 -11.38 -17.20
N ASN A 9 3.33 -10.19 -16.88
CA ASN A 9 3.96 -9.31 -17.88
C ASN A 9 5.20 -9.95 -18.50
N ARG A 10 5.99 -10.65 -17.69
CA ARG A 10 7.15 -11.43 -18.15
C ARG A 10 6.75 -12.55 -19.09
N VAL A 11 5.63 -13.25 -18.83
CA VAL A 11 5.11 -14.33 -19.70
C VAL A 11 4.57 -13.78 -21.02
N GLN A 12 4.00 -12.58 -21.04
CA GLN A 12 3.38 -12.01 -22.25
C GLN A 12 4.35 -11.22 -23.14
N GLY A 13 5.63 -11.09 -22.78
CA GLY A 13 6.63 -10.37 -23.57
C GLY A 13 6.38 -8.85 -23.68
N VAL A 14 5.42 -8.32 -22.92
CA VAL A 14 5.05 -6.90 -22.96
C VAL A 14 6.01 -6.15 -22.05
N GLY A 15 6.92 -5.38 -22.66
CA GLY A 15 7.86 -4.52 -21.95
C GLY A 15 7.13 -3.54 -21.02
N SER A 16 7.60 -3.49 -19.77
CA SER A 16 7.34 -2.46 -18.75
C SER A 16 5.93 -1.86 -18.76
N VAL A 17 5.01 -2.45 -17.98
CA VAL A 17 3.81 -1.74 -17.53
C VAL A 17 4.21 -0.41 -16.91
N ALA A 18 3.44 0.64 -17.17
CA ALA A 18 3.65 1.97 -16.63
C ALA A 18 4.09 1.90 -15.15
N LEU A 19 5.36 2.23 -14.90
CA LEU A 19 6.04 1.97 -13.63
C LEU A 19 5.35 2.67 -12.46
N LEU A 20 4.86 3.89 -12.69
CA LEU A 20 4.16 4.69 -11.70
C LEU A 20 2.84 4.04 -11.25
N PRO A 21 1.91 3.63 -12.15
CA PRO A 21 0.74 2.83 -11.79
C PRO A 21 1.07 1.55 -11.03
N VAL A 22 2.11 0.81 -11.44
CA VAL A 22 2.53 -0.40 -10.72
C VAL A 22 2.98 -0.06 -9.32
N LEU A 23 3.91 0.90 -9.16
CA LEU A 23 4.42 1.33 -7.86
C LEU A 23 3.29 1.82 -6.93
N ARG A 24 2.35 2.63 -7.45
CA ARG A 24 1.17 3.07 -6.69
C ARG A 24 0.34 1.87 -6.22
N GLY A 25 0.07 0.92 -7.10
CA GLY A 25 -0.64 -0.31 -6.74
C GLY A 25 0.08 -1.13 -5.67
N LEU A 26 1.41 -1.22 -5.76
CA LEU A 26 2.25 -1.91 -4.77
C LEU A 26 2.20 -1.21 -3.40
N LEU A 27 2.36 0.11 -3.37
CA LEU A 27 2.31 0.89 -2.13
C LEU A 27 0.94 0.80 -1.47
N LYS A 28 -0.15 0.93 -2.24
CA LYS A 28 -1.52 0.77 -1.72
C LYS A 28 -1.74 -0.62 -1.11
N ALA A 29 -1.29 -1.67 -1.81
CA ALA A 29 -1.42 -3.03 -1.30
C ALA A 29 -0.59 -3.24 -0.03
N ARG A 30 0.63 -2.70 0.03
CA ARG A 30 1.50 -2.81 1.20
C ARG A 30 0.91 -2.09 2.41
N LEU A 31 0.46 -0.85 2.25
CA LEU A 31 -0.16 -0.07 3.32
C LEU A 31 -1.40 -0.75 3.88
N ARG A 32 -2.25 -1.36 3.04
CA ARG A 32 -3.43 -2.09 3.51
C ARG A 32 -3.08 -3.31 4.36
N VAL A 33 -2.06 -4.08 3.96
CA VAL A 33 -1.61 -5.26 4.70
C VAL A 33 -1.04 -4.84 6.07
N GLU A 34 -0.16 -3.85 6.07
CA GLU A 34 0.41 -3.29 7.30
C GLU A 34 -0.69 -2.74 8.20
N TYR A 35 -1.59 -1.92 7.67
CA TYR A 35 -2.70 -1.37 8.45
C TYR A 35 -3.55 -2.46 9.09
N THR A 36 -3.91 -3.50 8.33
CA THR A 36 -4.69 -4.63 8.84
C THR A 36 -3.96 -5.33 9.98
N TYR A 37 -2.66 -5.57 9.82
CA TYR A 37 -1.84 -6.18 10.87
C TYR A 37 -1.83 -5.33 12.15
N TYR A 38 -1.53 -4.03 12.04
CA TYR A 38 -1.47 -3.14 13.20
C TYR A 38 -2.85 -2.91 13.84
N HIS A 39 -3.91 -2.85 13.04
CA HIS A 39 -5.28 -2.76 13.54
C HIS A 39 -5.68 -4.02 14.32
N LEU A 40 -5.33 -5.21 13.83
CA LEU A 40 -5.58 -6.47 14.55
C LEU A 40 -4.81 -6.57 15.88
N MET A 41 -3.66 -5.90 15.97
CA MET A 41 -2.85 -5.83 17.17
C MET A 41 -3.24 -4.67 18.10
N ASP A 42 -4.33 -3.96 17.80
CA ASP A 42 -4.77 -2.74 18.51
C ASP A 42 -3.65 -1.69 18.65
N ASN A 43 -2.77 -1.61 17.65
CA ASN A 43 -1.57 -0.77 17.66
C ASN A 43 -1.52 0.15 16.43
N ILE A 44 -2.63 0.83 16.19
CA ILE A 44 -2.79 1.78 15.07
C ILE A 44 -1.82 2.96 15.21
N GLN A 45 -1.44 3.35 16.44
CA GLN A 45 -0.46 4.41 16.64
C GLN A 45 0.91 4.08 16.04
N ALA A 46 1.40 2.85 16.21
CA ALA A 46 2.66 2.43 15.59
C ALA A 46 2.57 2.48 14.06
N PHE A 47 1.44 2.05 13.48
CA PHE A 47 1.20 2.19 12.05
C PHE A 47 1.28 3.65 11.60
N SER A 48 0.56 4.55 12.28
CA SER A 48 0.54 5.97 11.94
C SER A 48 1.93 6.61 12.01
N HIS A 49 2.71 6.25 13.02
CA HIS A 49 4.08 6.75 13.18
C HIS A 49 5.05 6.27 12.09
N MET A 50 4.82 5.08 11.52
CA MET A 50 5.68 4.55 10.45
C MET A 50 5.21 4.95 9.04
N TRP A 51 3.91 4.94 8.80
CA TRP A 51 3.35 4.98 7.44
C TRP A 51 2.54 6.24 7.11
N ALA A 52 2.03 6.95 8.12
CA ALA A 52 1.23 8.16 7.95
C ALA A 52 2.00 9.46 8.23
N VAL A 53 3.34 9.38 8.32
CA VAL A 53 4.20 10.54 8.58
C VAL A 53 3.99 11.61 7.49
N GLY A 54 3.63 12.82 7.94
CA GLY A 54 3.39 13.95 7.04
C GLY A 54 2.18 13.79 6.11
N GLY A 55 1.37 12.74 6.26
CA GLY A 55 0.18 12.52 5.43
C GLY A 55 0.44 12.29 3.94
N CYS A 56 1.70 12.08 3.52
CA CYS A 56 2.05 12.01 2.09
C CYS A 56 1.55 10.74 1.40
N LEU A 57 1.59 9.59 2.09
CA LEU A 57 1.19 8.29 1.55
C LEU A 57 -0.22 7.89 2.02
N CYS A 58 -0.49 8.09 3.30
CA CYS A 58 -1.76 7.74 3.92
C CYS A 58 -2.00 8.56 5.20
N SER A 59 -3.22 8.49 5.71
CA SER A 59 -3.63 9.04 7.00
C SER A 59 -4.65 8.10 7.65
N VAL A 60 -4.72 8.08 8.98
CA VAL A 60 -5.74 7.32 9.72
C VAL A 60 -6.77 8.29 10.30
N GLY A 61 -8.06 8.07 10.02
CA GLY A 61 -9.19 8.84 10.56
C GLY A 61 -9.43 8.56 12.05
N GLY A 62 -10.24 9.40 12.69
CA GLY A 62 -10.54 9.29 14.14
C GLY A 62 -11.26 7.99 14.52
N ASP A 63 -11.96 7.42 13.55
CA ASP A 63 -12.74 6.18 13.58
C ASP A 63 -11.91 4.95 13.18
N GLY A 64 -10.58 5.09 13.03
CA GLY A 64 -9.71 3.99 12.63
C GLY A 64 -9.89 3.62 11.16
N GLU A 65 -10.16 4.60 10.30
CA GLU A 65 -10.27 4.40 8.86
C GLU A 65 -8.93 4.74 8.17
N LEU A 66 -8.39 3.82 7.37
CA LEU A 66 -7.21 4.09 6.54
C LEU A 66 -7.59 4.85 5.26
N ARG A 67 -7.01 6.04 5.05
CA ARG A 67 -7.14 6.83 3.82
C ARG A 67 -5.82 6.87 3.07
N LEU A 68 -5.85 6.63 1.77
CA LEU A 68 -4.66 6.55 0.89
C LEU A 68 -4.61 7.78 -0.04
N HIS A 69 -3.45 8.45 -0.11
CA HIS A 69 -3.26 9.69 -0.89
C HIS A 69 -2.48 9.50 -2.20
N ILE A 70 -2.06 8.26 -2.47
CA ILE A 70 -1.25 7.82 -3.62
C ILE A 70 -2.08 7.25 -4.78
#